data_AF-K1YRB6-F1
#
_entry.id   AF-K1YRB6-F1
#
_cell.length_a   1.000
_cell.length_b   1.000
_cell.length_c   1.000
_cell.angle_alpha   90.00
_cell.angle_beta   90.00
_cell.angle_gamma   90.00
#
_symmetry.space_group_name_H-M   'P 1'
#
loop_
_entity.id
_entity.type
_entity.pdbx_description
1 polymer ?
#
loop_
_entity_poly.entity_id
_entity_poly.type
_entity_poly.pdbx_seq_one_letter_code
_entity_poly.pdbx_strand_id
1 'polypeptide(L)' 'MSISKKTRDLNVSGIRKVFDLASRLKDPINLSIGQPDFDVFDSVKETAIDCIKKGLNK' A
#
# COMPACT_ATOMS: atom_id res chain seq x y z
N MET A 1 -3.38 4.82 -25.93
CA MET A 1 -3.35 5.75 -24.78
C MET A 1 -1.90 6.18 -24.58
N SER A 2 -1.56 7.47 -24.69
CA SER A 2 -0.17 7.94 -24.58
C SER A 2 0.12 8.45 -23.18
N ILE A 3 1.11 7.86 -22.51
CA ILE A 3 1.60 8.29 -21.19
C ILE A 3 2.56 9.49 -21.38
N SER A 4 2.45 10.48 -20.48
CA SER A 4 3.26 11.70 -20.50
C SER A 4 4.76 11.41 -20.41
N LYS A 5 5.60 12.27 -21.01
CA LYS A 5 7.06 12.14 -20.97
C LYS A 5 7.61 12.15 -19.54
N LYS A 6 7.13 13.06 -18.69
CA LYS A 6 7.57 13.18 -17.28
C LYS A 6 7.34 11.91 -16.48
N THR A 7 6.26 11.18 -16.76
CA THR A 7 5.95 9.92 -16.08
C THR A 7 6.91 8.79 -16.50
N ARG A 8 7.45 8.84 -17.73
CA ARG A 8 8.43 7.84 -18.22
C ARG A 8 9.79 8.00 -17.54
N ASP A 9 10.11 9.21 -17.09
CA ASP A 9 11.37 9.52 -16.42
C ASP A 9 11.31 9.26 -14.90
N LEU A 10 10.16 8.80 -14.37
CA LEU A 10 10.04 8.42 -12.97
C LEU A 10 10.77 7.11 -12.69
N ASN A 11 11.74 7.18 -11.78
CA ASN A 11 12.49 6.02 -11.34
C ASN A 11 11.66 5.13 -10.41
N VAL A 12 11.95 3.82 -10.46
CA VAL A 12 11.33 2.84 -9.56
C VAL A 12 11.83 3.07 -8.13
N SER A 13 10.91 3.03 -7.15
CA SER A 13 11.24 3.16 -5.72
C SER A 13 12.25 2.11 -5.25
N GLY A 14 13.38 2.56 -4.71
CA GLY A 14 14.40 1.70 -4.12
C GLY A 14 13.90 0.94 -2.90
N ILE A 15 13.08 1.58 -2.06
CA ILE A 15 12.44 0.95 -0.89
C ILE A 15 11.53 -0.19 -1.34
N ARG A 16 10.74 0.02 -2.42
CA ARG A 16 9.86 -1.03 -2.94
C ARG A 16 10.65 -2.24 -3.43
N LYS A 17 11.79 -2.03 -4.10
CA LYS A 17 12.67 -3.13 -4.53
C LYS A 17 13.20 -3.93 -3.34
N VAL A 18 13.67 -3.27 -2.29
CA VAL A 18 14.19 -3.93 -1.08
C VAL A 18 13.08 -4.69 -0.36
N PHE A 19 11.89 -4.10 -0.24
CA PHE A 19 10.71 -4.75 0.33
C PHE A 19 10.31 -6.02 -0.44
N ASP A 20 10.24 -5.94 -1.77
CA ASP A 20 9.90 -7.09 -2.61
C ASP A 20 10.95 -8.22 -2.49
N LEU A 21 12.23 -7.88 -2.31
CA LEU A 21 13.29 -8.86 -2.05
C LEU A 21 13.18 -9.48 -0.65
N ALA A 22 12.95 -8.66 0.37
CA ALA A 22 12.79 -9.09 1.76
C ALA A 22 11.58 -10.00 1.97
N SER A 23 10.53 -9.86 1.16
CA SER A 23 9.33 -10.72 1.20
C SER A 23 9.62 -12.21 0.99
N ARG A 24 10.76 -12.55 0.39
CA ARG A 24 11.21 -13.93 0.14
C ARG A 24 12.08 -14.52 1.26
N LEU A 25 12.47 -13.70 2.23
CA LEU A 25 13.29 -14.14 3.36
C LEU A 25 12.40 -14.86 4.39
N LYS A 26 12.96 -15.85 5.07
CA LYS A 26 12.27 -16.53 6.18
C LYS A 26 12.51 -15.73 7.46
N ASP A 27 11.42 -15.27 8.08
CA ASP A 27 11.41 -14.50 9.34
C ASP A 27 12.29 -13.21 9.34
N PRO A 28 12.08 -12.27 8.39
CA PRO A 28 12.86 -11.04 8.33
C PRO A 28 12.38 -10.01 9.37
N ILE A 29 13.32 -9.36 10.06
CA ILE A 29 13.04 -8.13 10.82
C ILE A 29 12.96 -6.98 9.81
N ASN A 30 11.74 -6.55 9.49
CA ASN A 30 11.50 -5.52 8.47
C ASN A 30 11.35 -4.12 9.10
N LEU A 31 12.43 -3.32 9.02
CA LEU A 31 12.45 -1.90 9.42
C LEU A 31 12.43 -0.94 8.21
N SER A 32 12.12 -1.45 7.02
CA SER A 32 12.25 -0.71 5.76
C SER A 32 10.96 -0.01 5.33
N ILE A 33 9.81 -0.40 5.89
CA ILE A 33 8.49 0.11 5.52
C ILE A 33 7.88 0.92 6.66
N GLY A 34 7.35 2.10 6.33
CA GLY A 34 6.66 2.98 7.27
C GLY A 34 5.16 2.67 7.40
N GLN A 35 4.77 1.39 7.37
CA GLN A 35 3.38 1.02 7.63
C GLN A 35 3.12 1.04 9.15
N PRO A 36 1.92 1.48 9.59
CA PRO A 36 1.50 1.30 10.97
C PRO A 36 1.57 -0.17 11.41
N ASP A 37 1.98 -0.40 12.65
CA ASP A 37 2.05 -1.70 13.31
C ASP A 37 0.75 -2.07 14.05
N PHE A 38 -0.23 -1.17 14.05
CA PHE A 38 -1.55 -1.37 14.64
C PHE A 38 -2.63 -1.54 13.58
N ASP A 39 -3.66 -2.30 13.94
CA ASP A 39 -4.85 -2.44 13.11
C ASP A 39 -5.77 -1.22 13.23
N VAL A 40 -6.60 -1.02 12.22
CA VAL A 40 -7.62 0.02 12.21
C VAL A 40 -8.72 -0.32 13.23
N PHE A 41 -9.24 0.68 13.95
CA PHE A 41 -10.35 0.49 14.89
C PHE A 41 -11.61 -0.07 14.22
N ASP A 42 -12.33 -0.94 14.90
CA ASP A 42 -13.52 -1.61 14.34
C ASP A 42 -14.62 -0.63 13.93
N SER A 43 -14.79 0.48 14.65
CA SER A 43 -15.75 1.53 14.28
C SER A 43 -15.47 2.14 12.89
N VAL A 44 -14.20 2.26 12.52
CA VAL A 44 -13.78 2.76 11.20
C VAL A 44 -14.03 1.69 10.13
N LYS A 45 -13.76 0.41 10.45
CA LYS A 45 -14.06 -0.71 9.55
C LYS A 45 -15.55 -0.80 9.24
N GLU A 46 -16.41 -0.74 10.26
CA GLU A 46 -17.88 -0.79 10.09
C GLU A 46 -18.40 0.38 9.25
N THR A 47 -17.88 1.59 9.50
CA THR A 47 -18.24 2.77 8.69
C THR A 47 -17.85 2.57 7.22
N ALA A 48 -16.66 2.02 6.96
CA ALA A 48 -16.21 1.73 5.60
C ALA A 48 -17.11 0.69 4.91
N ILE A 49 -17.48 -0.37 5.62
CA ILE A 49 -18.41 -1.41 5.14
C ILE A 49 -19.76 -0.80 4.77
N ASP A 50 -20.32 0.05 5.63
CA ASP A 50 -21.61 0.71 5.40
C ASP A 50 -21.57 1.65 4.19
N CYS A 51 -20.49 2.40 4.01
CA CYS A 51 -20.29 3.25 2.83
C CYS A 51 -20.26 2.43 1.54
N ILE A 52 -19.56 1.28 1.55
CA ILE A 52 -19.52 0.36 0.40
C ILE A 52 -20.92 -0.19 0.11
N LYS A 53 -21.66 -0.64 1.12
CA LYS A 53 -23.05 -1.13 0.95
C LYS A 53 -23.99 -0.06 0.37
N LYS A 54 -23.78 1.21 0.73
CA LYS A 54 -24.53 2.36 0.21
C LYS A 54 -24.09 2.78 -1.21
N GLY A 55 -23.10 2.10 -1.80
CA GLY A 55 -22.59 2.41 -3.14
C GLY A 55 -21.73 3.68 -3.20
N LEU A 56 -21.11 4.08 -2.08
CA LEU A 56 -20.23 5.25 -1.97
C LEU A 56 -18.77 4.93 -2.35
N ASN A 57 -18.51 3.75 -2.91
CA ASN A 57 -17.18 3.27 -3.35
C ASN A 57 -17.03 3.28 -4.90
N LYS A 58 -17.70 4.22 -5.57
CA LYS A 58 -17.56 4.44 -7.02
C LYS A 58 -16.24 5.09 -7.39
#